data_AF-A0A095Y646-F1
#
_entry.id   AF-A0A095Y646-F1
#
_cell.length_a   1.000
_cell.length_b   1.000
_cell.length_c   1.000
_cell.angle_alpha   90.00
_cell.angle_beta   90.00
_cell.angle_gamma   90.00
#
_symmetry.space_group_name_H-M   'P 1'
#
loop_
_entity.id
_entity.type
_entity.pdbx_description
1 polymer ?
#
loop_
_entity_poly.entity_id
_entity_poly.type
_entity_poly.pdbx_seq_one_letter_code
_entity_poly.pdbx_strand_id
1 'polypeptide(L)'
;MKKTILALLVAKFQGVRKDALGVLAGVLALQATNEDEAKALVEKVTDAQVTEFAKDYRADVDKEVSESNKTFETNLRKKYDFKEKQNEPGIPPTENPNDIAAIVKEAVAAAVKPFEEKLSGYETKNIAETRLAALKEKLSGCKDETFKAQTLKDFARMSFATDDDFTQYLNDKAADIETANQNVANAALGGASGKPMFAQKNEDGISKGVADYVASLKPENNELSGKEV
;
A
#
# COMPACT_ATOMS: atom_id res chain seq x y z
N MET A 1 -0.20 -2.24 29.97
CA MET A 1 -0.15 -3.15 31.13
C MET A 1 -0.02 -4.62 30.75
N LYS A 2 -1.02 -5.27 30.14
CA LYS A 2 -0.94 -6.70 29.77
C LYS A 2 0.30 -7.07 28.92
N LYS A 3 0.62 -6.28 27.89
CA LYS A 3 1.80 -6.52 27.03
C LYS A 3 3.13 -6.40 27.81
N THR A 4 3.22 -5.42 28.72
CA THR A 4 4.38 -5.20 29.58
C THR A 4 4.57 -6.36 30.56
N ILE A 5 3.50 -6.79 31.24
CA ILE A 5 3.52 -7.94 32.16
C ILE A 5 3.86 -9.23 31.43
N LEU A 6 3.31 -9.44 30.22
CA LEU A 6 3.65 -10.60 29.40
C LEU A 6 5.15 -10.65 29.10
N ALA A 7 5.77 -9.52 28.72
CA ALA A 7 7.19 -9.48 28.45
C ALA A 7 8.03 -9.84 29.69
N LEU A 8 7.64 -9.33 30.87
CA LEU A 8 8.28 -9.66 32.15
C LEU A 8 8.11 -11.14 32.53
N LEU A 9 6.91 -11.71 32.34
CA LEU A 9 6.63 -13.12 32.58
C LEU A 9 7.43 -14.03 31.64
N VAL A 10 7.50 -13.70 30.35
CA VAL A 10 8.27 -14.47 29.36
C VAL A 10 9.76 -14.42 29.66
N ALA A 11 10.27 -13.27 30.10
CA ALA A 11 11.67 -13.12 30.47
C ALA A 11 12.03 -13.94 31.73
N LYS A 12 11.13 -13.98 32.73
CA LYS A 12 11.33 -14.70 34.00
C LYS A 12 11.09 -16.21 33.87
N PHE A 13 10.04 -16.62 33.18
CA PHE A 13 9.60 -18.02 33.06
C PHE A 13 9.96 -18.60 31.69
N GLN A 14 11.26 -18.70 31.41
CA GLN A 14 11.76 -19.26 30.16
C GLN A 14 11.44 -20.75 30.09
N GLY A 15 10.62 -21.16 29.12
CA GLY A 15 10.18 -22.55 28.93
C GLY A 15 8.69 -22.79 29.12
N VAL A 16 7.95 -21.83 29.70
CA VAL A 16 6.49 -21.86 29.73
C VAL A 16 5.93 -21.27 28.44
N ARG A 17 4.89 -21.90 27.86
CA ARG A 17 4.31 -21.44 26.60
C ARG A 17 3.65 -20.06 26.75
N LYS A 18 3.77 -19.27 25.68
CA LYS A 18 3.33 -17.87 25.61
C LYS A 18 1.79 -17.70 25.68
N ASP A 19 1.02 -18.72 25.31
CA ASP A 19 -0.43 -18.77 25.40
C ASP A 19 -0.90 -18.72 26.87
N ALA A 20 -0.41 -19.65 27.70
CA ALA A 20 -0.71 -19.71 29.13
C ALA A 20 -0.20 -18.45 29.86
N LEU A 21 1.04 -18.03 29.56
CA LEU A 21 1.58 -16.78 30.11
C LEU A 21 0.77 -15.54 29.69
N GLY A 22 0.12 -15.57 28.53
CA GLY A 22 -0.76 -14.50 28.05
C GLY A 22 -2.09 -14.41 28.79
N VAL A 23 -2.62 -15.52 29.27
CA VAL A 23 -3.79 -15.53 30.15
C VAL A 23 -3.41 -15.03 31.53
N LEU A 24 -2.31 -15.53 32.09
CA LEU A 24 -1.78 -15.08 33.39
C LEU A 24 -1.44 -13.58 33.38
N ALA A 25 -0.81 -13.08 32.32
CA ALA A 25 -0.55 -11.66 32.13
C ALA A 25 -1.85 -10.83 32.10
N GLY A 26 -2.93 -11.40 31.57
CA GLY A 26 -4.26 -10.77 31.58
C GLY A 26 -4.82 -10.63 32.98
N VAL A 27 -4.73 -11.68 33.80
CA VAL A 27 -5.17 -11.67 35.21
C VAL A 27 -4.36 -10.68 36.03
N LEU A 28 -3.04 -10.70 35.90
CA LEU A 28 -2.16 -9.77 36.62
C LEU A 28 -2.32 -8.31 36.14
N ALA A 29 -2.67 -8.10 34.87
CA ALA A 29 -2.93 -6.75 34.35
C ALA A 29 -4.19 -6.10 34.93
N LEU A 30 -5.11 -6.87 35.53
CA LEU A 30 -6.26 -6.31 36.25
C LEU A 30 -5.86 -5.74 37.62
N GLN A 31 -4.73 -6.18 38.17
CA GLN A 31 -4.23 -5.78 39.49
C GLN A 31 -3.06 -4.78 39.41
N ALA A 32 -2.52 -4.55 38.21
CA ALA A 32 -1.40 -3.65 37.99
C ALA A 32 -1.85 -2.36 37.28
N THR A 33 -1.68 -1.21 37.94
CA THR A 33 -1.98 0.10 37.34
C THR A 33 -0.75 0.79 36.74
N ASN A 34 0.45 0.49 37.27
CA ASN A 34 1.73 1.03 36.83
C ASN A 34 2.79 -0.07 36.61
N GLU A 35 3.95 0.31 36.05
CA GLU A 35 5.01 -0.64 35.69
C GLU A 35 5.74 -1.25 36.90
N ASP A 36 5.80 -0.53 38.02
CA ASP A 36 6.47 -1.02 39.23
C ASP A 36 5.61 -2.04 39.98
N GLU A 37 4.29 -1.85 40.04
CA GLU A 37 3.32 -2.84 40.50
C GLU A 37 3.34 -4.10 39.63
N ALA A 38 3.47 -3.93 38.30
CA ALA A 38 3.59 -5.04 37.37
C ALA A 38 4.83 -5.89 37.66
N LYS A 39 5.98 -5.28 37.95
CA LYS A 39 7.20 -5.99 38.35
C LYS A 39 7.01 -6.71 39.68
N ALA A 40 6.47 -6.04 40.69
CA ALA A 40 6.24 -6.63 42.01
C ALA A 40 5.28 -7.82 41.96
N LEU A 41 4.25 -7.77 41.12
CA LEU A 41 3.31 -8.87 40.93
C LEU A 41 3.97 -10.06 40.22
N VAL A 42 4.75 -9.81 39.16
CA VAL A 42 5.49 -10.87 38.45
C VAL A 42 6.57 -11.50 39.34
N GLU A 43 7.18 -10.73 40.23
CA GLU A 43 8.16 -11.22 41.20
C GLU A 43 7.55 -12.18 42.23
N LYS A 44 6.34 -11.89 42.72
CA LYS A 44 5.61 -12.75 43.67
C LYS A 44 5.12 -14.06 43.08
N VAL A 45 5.01 -14.15 41.76
CA VAL A 45 4.64 -15.39 41.08
C VAL A 45 5.82 -16.36 41.07
N THR A 46 5.57 -17.61 41.46
CA THR A 46 6.57 -18.69 41.52
C THR A 46 6.53 -19.58 40.27
N ASP A 47 7.65 -20.24 39.95
CA ASP A 47 7.73 -21.16 38.80
C ASP A 47 6.73 -22.32 38.91
N ALA A 48 6.51 -22.81 40.13
CA ALA A 48 5.55 -23.89 40.41
C ALA A 48 4.12 -23.48 40.06
N GLN A 49 3.67 -22.30 40.49
CA GLN A 49 2.35 -21.77 40.20
C GLN A 49 2.13 -21.55 38.70
N VAL A 50 3.14 -21.04 37.99
CA VAL A 50 3.06 -20.83 36.54
C VAL A 50 3.00 -22.16 35.80
N THR A 51 3.76 -23.16 36.26
CA THR A 51 3.79 -24.49 35.64
C THR A 51 2.48 -25.25 35.85
N GLU A 52 1.90 -25.16 37.05
CA GLU A 52 0.59 -25.73 37.38
C GLU A 52 -0.52 -25.04 36.57
N PHE A 53 -0.54 -23.70 36.55
CA PHE A 53 -1.48 -22.93 35.75
C PHE A 53 -1.38 -23.28 34.25
N ALA A 54 -0.17 -23.46 33.73
CA ALA A 54 0.02 -23.85 32.34
C ALA A 54 -0.43 -25.29 32.05
N LYS A 55 -0.38 -26.20 33.03
CA LYS A 55 -0.91 -27.57 32.90
C LYS A 55 -2.44 -27.56 32.91
N ASP A 56 -3.06 -26.86 33.85
CA ASP A 56 -4.52 -26.77 33.96
C ASP A 56 -5.11 -26.08 32.72
N TYR A 57 -4.52 -24.95 32.30
CA TYR A 57 -4.92 -24.28 31.07
C TYR A 57 -4.84 -25.19 29.85
N ARG A 58 -3.82 -26.06 29.76
CA ARG A 58 -3.71 -27.03 28.68
C ARG A 58 -4.78 -28.12 28.78
N ALA A 59 -5.04 -28.64 29.97
CA ALA A 59 -6.07 -29.65 30.17
C ALA A 59 -7.46 -29.13 29.77
N ASP A 60 -7.77 -27.88 30.12
CA ASP A 60 -9.03 -27.23 29.74
C ASP A 60 -9.12 -26.99 28.23
N VAL A 61 -8.05 -26.46 27.63
CA VAL A 61 -8.00 -26.23 26.17
C VAL A 61 -8.10 -27.56 25.39
N ASP A 62 -7.37 -28.59 25.80
CA ASP A 62 -7.39 -29.90 25.14
C ASP A 62 -8.78 -30.55 25.28
N LYS A 63 -9.43 -30.39 26.44
CA LYS A 63 -10.81 -30.83 26.67
C LYS A 63 -11.80 -30.10 25.77
N GLU A 64 -11.73 -28.77 25.71
CA GLU A 64 -12.62 -27.94 24.89
C GLU A 64 -12.49 -28.26 23.39
N VAL A 65 -11.25 -28.45 22.91
CA VAL A 65 -10.98 -28.86 21.52
C VAL A 65 -11.55 -30.25 21.24
N SER A 66 -11.36 -31.21 22.16
CA SER A 66 -11.92 -32.56 22.04
C SER A 66 -13.46 -32.54 22.01
N GLU A 67 -14.09 -31.78 22.91
CA GLU A 67 -15.55 -31.66 22.98
C GLU A 67 -16.13 -30.95 21.74
N SER A 68 -15.44 -29.92 21.24
CA SER A 68 -15.78 -29.23 20.00
C SER A 68 -15.71 -30.17 18.78
N ASN A 69 -14.63 -30.95 18.67
CA ASN A 69 -14.48 -31.92 17.59
C ASN A 69 -15.55 -33.03 17.66
N LYS A 70 -15.83 -33.58 18.84
CA LYS A 70 -16.92 -34.57 19.03
C LYS A 70 -18.28 -34.01 18.65
N THR A 71 -18.55 -32.75 19.02
CA THR A 71 -19.81 -32.07 18.68
C THR A 71 -19.91 -31.82 17.18
N PHE A 72 -18.82 -31.41 16.54
CA PHE A 72 -18.74 -31.22 15.10
C PHE A 72 -18.96 -32.53 14.34
N GLU A 73 -18.30 -33.62 14.73
CA GLU A 73 -18.50 -34.96 14.16
C GLU A 73 -19.93 -35.46 14.35
N THR A 74 -20.50 -35.25 15.54
CA THR A 74 -21.90 -35.64 15.83
C THR A 74 -22.87 -34.84 14.96
N ASN A 75 -22.65 -33.53 14.78
CA ASN A 75 -23.48 -32.68 13.93
C ASN A 75 -23.35 -33.04 12.45
N LEU A 76 -22.15 -33.38 11.99
CA LEU A 76 -21.92 -33.90 10.66
C LEU A 76 -22.66 -35.22 10.45
N ARG A 77 -22.58 -36.16 11.40
CA ARG A 77 -23.26 -37.47 11.31
C ARG A 77 -24.78 -37.36 11.32
N LYS A 78 -25.32 -36.31 11.93
CA LYS A 78 -26.76 -36.02 11.89
C LYS A 78 -27.19 -35.34 10.59
N LYS A 79 -26.35 -34.49 10.00
CA LYS A 79 -26.67 -33.74 8.77
C LYS A 79 -26.42 -34.54 7.50
N TYR A 80 -25.47 -35.45 7.54
CA TYR A 80 -25.11 -36.32 6.43
C TYR A 80 -25.28 -37.77 6.86
N ASP A 81 -26.04 -38.53 6.07
CA ASP A 81 -26.09 -39.97 6.19
C ASP A 81 -24.75 -40.53 5.68
N PHE A 82 -23.77 -40.64 6.57
CA PHE A 82 -22.49 -41.25 6.24
C PHE A 82 -22.75 -42.74 6.01
N LYS A 83 -23.08 -43.08 4.76
CA LYS A 83 -22.91 -44.43 4.27
C LYS A 83 -21.43 -44.76 4.42
N GLU A 84 -21.12 -45.75 5.25
CA GLU A 84 -19.85 -46.47 5.11
C GLU A 84 -19.68 -46.74 3.62
N LYS A 85 -18.48 -46.48 3.06
CA LYS A 85 -18.19 -46.88 1.69
C LYS A 85 -18.63 -48.33 1.56
N GLN A 86 -19.69 -48.59 0.80
CA GLN A 86 -19.95 -49.94 0.35
C GLN A 86 -18.65 -50.38 -0.33
N ASN A 87 -18.06 -51.46 0.18
CA ASN A 87 -17.04 -52.16 -0.59
C ASN A 87 -17.70 -52.53 -1.91
N GLU A 88 -17.40 -51.77 -2.96
CA GLU A 88 -17.70 -52.16 -4.32
C GLU A 88 -17.07 -53.53 -4.56
N PRO A 89 -17.79 -54.46 -5.21
CA PRO A 89 -17.25 -55.78 -5.47
C PRO A 89 -16.05 -55.67 -6.41
N GLY A 90 -14.86 -55.94 -5.85
CA GLY A 90 -13.66 -56.32 -6.59
C GLY A 90 -12.78 -55.17 -7.10
N ILE A 91 -12.18 -54.41 -6.19
CA ILE A 91 -10.88 -53.80 -6.45
C ILE A 91 -9.87 -54.56 -5.58
N PRO A 92 -8.90 -55.30 -6.15
CA PRO A 92 -7.86 -55.94 -5.36
C PRO A 92 -7.13 -54.87 -4.53
N PRO A 93 -6.74 -55.18 -3.28
CA PRO A 93 -6.20 -54.17 -2.37
C PRO A 93 -4.96 -53.53 -3.01
N THR A 94 -5.05 -52.25 -3.36
CA THR A 94 -3.86 -51.46 -3.68
C THR A 94 -3.18 -51.13 -2.36
N GLU A 95 -2.26 -52.02 -1.94
CA GLU A 95 -1.41 -51.89 -0.76
C GLU A 95 -0.34 -50.77 -0.89
N ASN A 96 -0.62 -49.69 -1.63
CA ASN A 96 0.34 -48.61 -1.86
C ASN A 96 -0.13 -47.31 -1.18
N PRO A 97 0.49 -46.91 -0.04
CA PRO A 97 0.30 -45.61 0.60
C PRO A 97 0.50 -44.40 -0.35
N ASN A 98 1.20 -44.61 -1.47
CA ASN A 98 1.40 -43.63 -2.53
C ASN A 98 0.12 -43.23 -3.25
N ASP A 99 -0.91 -44.08 -3.32
CA ASP A 99 -2.17 -43.75 -4.02
C ASP A 99 -3.01 -42.74 -3.22
N ILE A 100 -3.09 -42.91 -1.90
CA ILE A 100 -3.81 -41.96 -1.02
C ILE A 100 -3.07 -40.61 -1.00
N ALA A 101 -1.74 -40.63 -0.94
CA ALA A 101 -0.93 -39.41 -1.02
C ALA A 101 -1.10 -38.69 -2.37
N ALA A 102 -1.20 -39.44 -3.49
CA ALA A 102 -1.47 -38.89 -4.80
C ALA A 102 -2.86 -38.24 -4.88
N ILE A 103 -3.90 -38.94 -4.40
CA ILE A 103 -5.28 -38.45 -4.37
C ILE A 103 -5.41 -37.18 -3.50
N VAL A 104 -4.78 -37.16 -2.31
CA VAL A 104 -4.78 -35.98 -1.44
C VAL A 104 -4.01 -34.83 -2.08
N LYS A 105 -2.86 -35.09 -2.72
CA LYS A 105 -2.09 -34.06 -3.43
C LYS A 105 -2.87 -33.46 -4.59
N GLU A 106 -3.59 -34.28 -5.35
CA GLU A 106 -4.41 -33.84 -6.47
C GLU A 106 -5.63 -33.03 -6.01
N ALA A 107 -6.28 -33.45 -4.93
CA ALA A 107 -7.37 -32.70 -4.30
C ALA A 107 -6.90 -31.34 -3.72
N VAL A 108 -5.75 -31.31 -3.06
CA VAL A 108 -5.14 -30.08 -2.55
C VAL A 108 -4.72 -29.17 -3.70
N ALA A 109 -4.09 -29.70 -4.75
CA ALA A 109 -3.73 -28.93 -5.94
C ALA A 109 -4.97 -28.35 -6.63
N ALA A 110 -6.05 -29.12 -6.78
CA ALA A 110 -7.30 -28.65 -7.34
C ALA A 110 -7.96 -27.54 -6.48
N ALA A 111 -7.83 -27.63 -5.16
CA ALA A 111 -8.33 -26.61 -4.25
C ALA A 111 -7.46 -25.33 -4.24
N VAL A 112 -6.14 -25.44 -4.41
CA VAL A 112 -5.18 -24.33 -4.37
C VAL A 112 -5.08 -23.59 -5.71
N LYS A 113 -5.25 -24.27 -6.84
CA LYS A 113 -5.22 -23.68 -8.19
C LYS A 113 -6.10 -22.43 -8.37
N PRO A 114 -7.38 -22.39 -7.96
CA PRO A 114 -8.19 -21.18 -8.08
C PRO A 114 -7.70 -20.03 -7.17
N PHE A 115 -6.94 -20.31 -6.10
CA PHE A 115 -6.31 -19.28 -5.28
C PHE A 115 -5.03 -18.74 -5.92
N GLU A 116 -4.22 -19.58 -6.57
CA GLU A 116 -3.04 -19.15 -7.34
C GLU A 116 -3.44 -18.27 -8.54
N GLU A 117 -4.49 -18.66 -9.28
CA GLU A 117 -5.03 -17.86 -10.39
C GLU A 117 -5.58 -16.51 -9.90
N LYS A 118 -6.26 -16.49 -8.75
CA LYS A 118 -6.70 -15.23 -8.13
C LYS A 118 -5.53 -14.37 -7.66
N LEU A 119 -4.53 -14.97 -7.02
CA LEU A 119 -3.36 -14.27 -6.48
C LEU A 119 -2.56 -13.62 -7.61
N SER A 120 -2.26 -14.36 -8.67
CA SER A 120 -1.59 -13.82 -9.86
C SER A 120 -2.39 -12.71 -10.54
N GLY A 121 -3.72 -12.83 -10.58
CA GLY A 121 -4.61 -11.75 -11.04
C GLY A 121 -4.55 -10.50 -10.15
N TYR A 122 -4.52 -10.67 -8.83
CA TYR A 122 -4.38 -9.58 -7.86
C TYR A 122 -3.03 -8.88 -7.97
N GLU A 123 -1.93 -9.64 -8.06
CA GLU A 123 -0.58 -9.10 -8.24
C GLU A 123 -0.50 -8.27 -9.52
N THR A 124 -1.02 -8.80 -10.64
CA THR A 124 -1.05 -8.08 -11.92
C THR A 124 -1.86 -6.78 -11.83
N LYS A 125 -3.03 -6.82 -11.18
CA LYS A 125 -3.88 -5.63 -10.99
C LYS A 125 -3.20 -4.59 -10.09
N ASN A 126 -2.58 -5.02 -8.99
CA ASN A 126 -1.91 -4.13 -8.05
C ASN A 126 -0.69 -3.45 -8.70
N ILE A 127 0.07 -4.18 -9.52
CA ILE A 127 1.18 -3.63 -10.30
C ILE A 127 0.66 -2.59 -11.30
N ALA A 128 -0.41 -2.88 -12.04
CA ALA A 128 -0.99 -1.93 -12.99
C ALA A 128 -1.49 -0.65 -12.31
N GLU A 129 -2.16 -0.76 -11.16
CA GLU A 129 -2.62 0.40 -10.37
C GLU A 129 -1.45 1.24 -9.83
N THR A 130 -0.41 0.59 -9.30
CA THR A 130 0.79 1.25 -8.79
C THR A 130 1.53 2.01 -9.88
N ARG A 131 1.72 1.38 -11.05
CA ARG A 131 2.37 2.01 -12.21
C ARG A 131 1.55 3.18 -12.76
N LEU A 132 0.23 3.04 -12.81
CA LEU A 132 -0.66 4.13 -13.23
C LEU A 132 -0.59 5.33 -12.28
N ALA A 133 -0.53 5.08 -10.96
CA ALA A 133 -0.37 6.14 -9.96
C ALA A 133 0.95 6.89 -10.14
N ALA A 134 2.08 6.18 -10.30
CA ALA A 134 3.38 6.78 -10.53
C ALA A 134 3.43 7.64 -11.82
N LEU A 135 2.79 7.17 -12.90
CA LEU A 135 2.68 7.96 -14.13
C LEU A 135 1.83 9.23 -13.93
N LYS A 136 0.68 9.12 -13.23
CA LYS A 136 -0.16 10.29 -12.91
C LYS A 136 0.58 11.32 -12.07
N GLU A 137 1.40 10.87 -11.13
CA GLU A 137 2.24 11.75 -10.31
C GLU A 137 3.22 12.54 -11.20
N LYS A 138 3.93 11.89 -12.12
CA LYS A 138 4.80 12.57 -13.09
C LYS A 138 4.03 13.55 -13.97
N LEU A 139 2.86 13.15 -14.47
CA LEU A 139 2.01 13.98 -15.32
C LEU A 139 1.34 15.15 -14.58
N SER A 140 1.37 15.20 -13.25
CA SER A 140 0.79 16.31 -12.49
C SER A 140 1.46 17.65 -12.79
N GLY A 141 2.74 17.63 -13.15
CA GLY A 141 3.51 18.81 -13.57
C GLY A 141 3.39 19.16 -15.07
N CYS A 142 2.65 18.37 -15.86
CA CYS A 142 2.47 18.63 -17.29
C CYS A 142 1.39 19.70 -17.52
N LYS A 143 1.76 20.76 -18.25
CA LYS A 143 0.89 21.89 -18.63
C LYS A 143 0.17 21.64 -19.96
N ASP A 144 0.62 20.67 -20.76
CA ASP A 144 -0.05 20.24 -21.98
C ASP A 144 -1.10 19.16 -21.66
N GLU A 145 -2.38 19.58 -21.65
CA GLU A 145 -3.50 18.67 -21.38
C GLU A 145 -3.73 17.63 -22.50
N THR A 146 -3.37 17.95 -23.75
CA THR A 146 -3.50 17.00 -24.87
C THR A 146 -2.47 15.88 -24.74
N PHE A 147 -1.22 16.25 -24.47
CA PHE A 147 -0.15 15.30 -24.20
C PHE A 147 -0.47 14.41 -23.00
N LYS A 148 -1.01 14.98 -21.92
CA LYS A 148 -1.42 14.25 -20.72
C LYS A 148 -2.54 13.24 -21.01
N ALA A 149 -3.60 13.66 -21.70
CA ALA A 149 -4.70 12.78 -22.07
C ALA A 149 -4.24 11.63 -22.98
N GLN A 150 -3.38 11.94 -23.96
CA GLN A 150 -2.83 10.95 -24.87
C GLN A 150 -1.94 9.94 -24.14
N THR A 151 -1.05 10.41 -23.27
CA THR A 151 -0.15 9.55 -22.48
C THR A 151 -0.93 8.58 -21.58
N LEU A 152 -2.00 9.05 -20.93
CA LEU A 152 -2.85 8.18 -20.10
C LEU A 152 -3.61 7.14 -20.93
N LYS A 153 -4.09 7.52 -22.12
CA LYS A 153 -4.78 6.62 -23.05
C LYS A 153 -3.85 5.54 -23.60
N ASP A 154 -2.62 5.91 -23.92
CA ASP A 154 -1.63 4.98 -24.45
C ASP A 154 -1.12 4.04 -23.37
N PHE A 155 -0.92 4.54 -22.14
CA PHE A 155 -0.53 3.71 -21.01
C PHE A 155 -1.53 2.56 -20.75
N ALA A 156 -2.83 2.80 -20.94
CA ALA A 156 -3.85 1.75 -20.80
C ALA A 156 -3.72 0.60 -21.83
N ARG A 157 -2.92 0.79 -22.89
CA ARG A 157 -2.63 -0.21 -23.94
C ARG A 157 -1.22 -0.78 -23.84
N MET A 158 -0.40 -0.26 -22.93
CA MET A 158 0.98 -0.70 -22.75
C MET A 158 1.08 -1.80 -21.71
N SER A 159 2.07 -2.67 -21.88
CA SER A 159 2.52 -3.63 -20.89
C SER A 159 4.04 -3.53 -20.75
N PHE A 160 4.54 -3.75 -19.53
CA PHE A 160 5.97 -3.73 -19.23
C PHE A 160 6.35 -5.10 -18.72
N ALA A 161 7.41 -5.69 -19.30
CA ALA A 161 7.89 -7.01 -18.93
C ALA A 161 8.55 -7.00 -17.55
N THR A 162 9.27 -5.92 -17.24
CA THR A 162 9.97 -5.73 -15.96
C THR A 162 9.62 -4.40 -15.31
N ASP A 163 9.95 -4.25 -14.03
CA ASP A 163 9.84 -2.96 -13.34
C ASP A 163 10.89 -1.94 -13.85
N ASP A 164 12.06 -2.41 -14.26
CA ASP A 164 13.11 -1.56 -14.85
C ASP A 164 12.64 -0.90 -16.16
N ASP A 165 11.95 -1.65 -17.03
CA ASP A 165 11.37 -1.10 -18.27
C ASP A 165 10.37 0.03 -17.96
N PHE A 166 9.57 -0.14 -16.90
CA PHE A 166 8.61 0.87 -16.47
C PHE A 166 9.31 2.10 -15.86
N THR A 167 10.37 1.89 -15.06
CA THR A 167 11.16 3.00 -14.52
C THR A 167 11.84 3.79 -15.63
N GLN A 168 12.41 3.12 -16.64
CA GLN A 168 12.98 3.78 -17.81
C GLN A 168 11.93 4.60 -18.55
N TYR A 169 10.74 4.02 -18.80
CA TYR A 169 9.62 4.73 -19.40
C TYR A 169 9.22 5.99 -18.62
N LEU A 170 9.17 5.92 -17.29
CA LEU A 170 8.88 7.11 -16.45
C LEU A 170 9.96 8.19 -16.56
N ASN A 171 11.22 7.81 -16.66
CA ASN A 171 12.33 8.75 -16.81
C ASN A 171 12.28 9.45 -18.18
N ASP A 172 12.07 8.69 -19.25
CA ASP A 172 11.91 9.24 -20.60
C ASP A 172 10.69 10.17 -20.66
N LYS A 173 9.58 9.77 -20.03
CA LYS A 173 8.39 10.62 -19.94
C LYS A 173 8.60 11.90 -19.15
N ALA A 174 9.46 11.90 -18.13
CA ALA A 174 9.79 13.13 -17.40
C ALA A 174 10.47 14.15 -18.33
N ALA A 175 11.43 13.71 -19.16
CA ALA A 175 12.07 14.57 -20.15
C ALA A 175 11.10 15.05 -21.24
N ASP A 176 10.19 14.19 -21.70
CA ASP A 176 9.12 14.57 -22.63
C ASP A 176 8.22 15.66 -22.03
N ILE A 177 7.85 15.54 -20.75
CA ILE A 177 7.01 16.53 -20.05
C ILE A 177 7.73 17.87 -19.95
N GLU A 178 9.02 17.88 -19.64
CA GLU A 178 9.82 19.12 -19.62
C GLU A 178 9.81 19.81 -21.00
N THR A 179 10.01 19.03 -22.06
CA THR A 179 9.97 19.53 -23.44
C THR A 179 8.59 20.04 -23.82
N ALA A 180 7.52 19.30 -23.50
CA ALA A 180 6.14 19.72 -23.76
C ALA A 180 5.79 21.02 -23.01
N ASN A 181 6.18 21.11 -21.74
CA ASN A 181 6.01 22.32 -20.93
C ASN A 181 6.75 23.52 -21.52
N GLN A 182 7.98 23.31 -21.99
CA GLN A 182 8.74 24.35 -22.66
C GLN A 182 8.06 24.81 -23.96
N ASN A 183 7.53 23.88 -24.75
CA ASN A 183 6.79 24.21 -25.97
C ASN A 183 5.51 25.02 -25.67
N VAL A 184 4.76 24.65 -24.63
CA VAL A 184 3.59 25.42 -24.18
C VAL A 184 4.02 26.83 -23.74
N ALA A 185 5.11 26.96 -22.99
CA ALA A 185 5.63 28.26 -22.58
C ALA A 185 6.11 29.11 -23.77
N ASN A 186 6.83 28.51 -24.73
CA ASN A 186 7.29 29.16 -25.94
C ASN A 186 6.11 29.64 -26.81
N ALA A 187 5.08 28.82 -26.96
CA ALA A 187 3.86 29.19 -27.69
C ALA A 187 3.12 30.34 -27.00
N ALA A 188 3.00 30.30 -25.67
CA ALA A 188 2.43 31.38 -24.88
C ALA A 188 3.24 32.69 -25.05
N LEU A 189 4.57 32.62 -25.04
CA LEU A 189 5.44 33.77 -25.22
C LEU A 189 5.39 34.32 -26.66
N GLY A 190 5.34 33.45 -27.67
CA GLY A 190 5.23 33.82 -29.08
C GLY A 190 3.88 34.44 -29.45
N GLY A 191 2.81 34.10 -28.72
CA GLY A 191 1.49 34.72 -28.86
C GLY A 191 1.29 35.98 -28.01
N ALA A 192 1.86 36.04 -26.80
CA ALA A 192 1.72 37.18 -25.89
C ALA A 192 2.71 38.32 -26.19
N SER A 193 3.87 38.01 -26.77
CA SER A 193 4.79 39.01 -27.29
C SER A 193 4.28 39.43 -28.67
N GLY A 194 3.26 40.29 -28.68
CA GLY A 194 2.88 41.02 -29.89
C GLY A 194 4.14 41.54 -30.57
N LYS A 195 4.18 41.50 -31.91
CA LYS A 195 5.31 41.94 -32.74
C LYS A 195 6.00 43.13 -32.06
N PRO A 196 7.33 43.12 -31.90
CA PRO A 196 8.02 44.18 -31.16
C PRO A 196 7.47 45.54 -31.59
N MET A 197 7.07 46.36 -30.62
CA MET A 197 6.37 47.64 -30.84
C MET A 197 7.16 48.61 -31.74
N PHE A 198 8.41 48.29 -32.08
CA PHE A 198 9.22 48.91 -33.12
C PHE A 198 8.59 48.83 -34.53
N ALA A 199 7.69 47.88 -34.78
CA ALA A 199 6.97 47.74 -36.05
C ALA A 199 5.76 48.69 -36.17
N GLN A 200 5.24 49.21 -35.06
CA GLN A 200 4.23 50.27 -35.07
C GLN A 200 4.96 51.61 -35.16
N LYS A 201 5.29 51.97 -36.40
CA LYS A 201 5.73 53.32 -36.76
C LYS A 201 4.50 54.20 -36.92
N ASN A 202 4.56 55.42 -36.40
CA ASN A 202 3.55 56.45 -36.67
C ASN A 202 3.69 56.91 -38.13
N GLU A 203 2.79 57.78 -38.64
CA GLU A 203 2.83 58.27 -40.03
C GLU A 203 4.20 58.89 -40.43
N ASP A 204 4.97 59.38 -39.45
CA ASP A 204 6.33 59.93 -39.62
C ASP A 204 7.47 58.89 -39.57
N GLY A 205 7.15 57.59 -39.48
CA GLY A 205 8.15 56.52 -39.51
C GLY A 205 8.89 56.24 -38.20
N ILE A 206 8.52 56.93 -37.11
CA ILE A 206 9.15 56.82 -35.78
C ILE A 206 8.40 55.80 -34.92
N SER A 207 9.12 54.96 -34.17
CA SER A 207 8.52 53.99 -33.25
C SER A 207 7.85 54.68 -32.05
N LYS A 208 6.74 54.12 -31.56
CA LYS A 208 5.99 54.64 -30.40
C LYS A 208 6.87 55.00 -29.19
N GLY A 209 7.84 54.15 -28.81
CA GLY A 209 8.73 54.43 -27.68
C GLY A 209 9.62 55.67 -27.87
N VAL A 210 10.03 55.97 -29.10
CA VAL A 210 10.79 57.19 -29.42
C VAL A 210 9.85 58.40 -29.43
N ALA A 211 8.62 58.25 -29.92
CA ALA A 211 7.60 59.29 -29.86
C ALA A 211 7.26 59.68 -28.40
N ASP A 212 7.08 58.70 -27.53
CA ASP A 212 6.81 58.90 -26.10
C ASP A 212 8.01 59.55 -25.38
N TYR A 213 9.24 59.14 -25.71
CA TYR A 213 10.45 59.77 -25.20
C TYR A 213 10.59 61.23 -25.66
N VAL A 214 10.39 61.52 -26.94
CA VAL A 214 10.41 62.89 -27.48
C VAL A 214 9.30 63.75 -26.86
N ALA A 215 8.11 63.18 -26.63
CA ALA A 215 7.02 63.86 -25.91
C ALA A 215 7.40 64.14 -24.45
N SER A 216 8.08 63.23 -23.76
CA SER A 216 8.57 63.43 -22.38
C SER A 216 9.65 64.52 -22.26
N LEU A 217 10.34 64.83 -23.37
CA LEU A 217 11.31 65.93 -23.45
C LEU A 217 10.66 67.28 -23.76
N LYS A 218 9.37 67.32 -24.12
CA LYS A 218 8.63 68.58 -24.27
C LYS A 218 8.33 69.15 -22.87
N PRO A 219 8.74 70.39 -22.58
CA PRO A 219 8.50 70.99 -21.28
C PRO A 219 7.05 71.48 -21.23
N GLU A 220 6.16 70.73 -20.57
CA GLU A 220 4.91 71.30 -20.04
C GLU A 220 5.06 71.44 -18.52
N ASN A 221 5.29 72.69 -18.09
CA ASN A 221 5.09 73.23 -16.75
C ASN A 221 5.70 72.48 -15.55
N ASN A 222 7.03 72.35 -15.52
CA ASN A 222 7.73 72.45 -14.25
C ASN A 222 8.04 73.93 -13.97
N GLU A 223 7.11 74.62 -13.31
CA GLU A 223 7.42 75.87 -12.61
C GLU A 223 8.46 75.55 -11.53
N LEU A 224 9.75 75.76 -11.86
CA LEU A 224 10.82 75.86 -10.89
C LEU A 224 10.63 77.18 -10.12
N SER A 225 9.80 77.18 -9.07
CA SER A 225 9.73 78.27 -8.11
C SER A 225 11.00 78.28 -7.27
N GLY A 226 12.01 79.01 -7.76
CA GLY A 226 13.19 79.35 -6.97
C GLY A 226 12.78 80.12 -5.71
N LYS A 227 13.40 79.80 -4.57
CA LYS A 227 13.24 80.57 -3.33
C LYS A 227 13.65 82.03 -3.58
N GLU A 228 12.73 82.96 -3.35
CA GLU A 228 13.07 84.39 -3.24
C GLU A 228 13.92 84.63 -1.98
N VAL A 229 14.89 85.55 -2.13
CA VAL A 229 15.93 85.96 -1.17
C VAL A 229 15.34 86.81 -0.05
#